data_AF-A0A8H2PVP4-F1
#
_entry.id   AF-A0A8H2PVP4-F1
#
_cell.length_a   1.000
_cell.length_b   1.000
_cell.length_c   1.000
_cell.angle_alpha   90.00
_cell.angle_beta   90.00
_cell.angle_gamma   90.00
#
_symmetry.space_group_name_H-M   'P 1'
#
loop_
_entity.id
_entity.type
_entity.pdbx_description
1 polymer ?
#
loop_
_entity_poly.entity_id
_entity_poly.type
_entity_poly.pdbx_seq_one_letter_code
_entity_poly.pdbx_strand_id
1 'polypeptide(L)'
;MTKTTDSAAPPSHPANFSANADLTENQNSDNNVGETSDLAIPVSGQLLGYVRVSRADQNLDRQQDALTEAGCSRIFADDGVSGSLSSRPALDEMLVFARPGDTIMISALDRLGRSTKNLLTLVDDLRERKISLKILNLGIDTGTSAGQLVLTVIAALAEMEKAQLVERTLDGLAAARNRGRVGGRPASLSPAQKLEVTRMREAGRTTGEIAAILGCSTRTIRRVPRR
;
A
#
# COMPACT_ATOMS: atom_id res chain seq x y z
N MET A 1 -46.79 13.10 -40.35
CA MET A 1 -46.70 14.28 -41.23
C MET A 1 -45.60 15.17 -40.68
N THR A 2 -44.41 15.09 -41.30
CA THR A 2 -43.75 16.13 -42.13
C THR A 2 -42.91 17.08 -41.27
N LYS A 3 -41.57 16.92 -41.26
CA LYS A 3 -40.57 17.58 -42.15
C LYS A 3 -40.32 19.05 -41.73
N THR A 4 -39.17 19.70 -41.83
CA THR A 4 -37.76 19.47 -42.25
C THR A 4 -37.10 20.88 -42.24
N THR A 5 -35.76 20.94 -42.02
CA THR A 5 -34.76 22.01 -42.40
C THR A 5 -34.87 23.40 -41.77
N ASP A 6 -33.81 24.19 -41.54
CA ASP A 6 -32.54 24.48 -42.29
C ASP A 6 -31.45 24.94 -41.29
N SER A 7 -30.17 24.54 -41.33
CA SER A 7 -29.08 24.84 -42.27
C SER A 7 -28.68 26.32 -42.38
N ALA A 8 -27.48 26.69 -41.89
CA ALA A 8 -26.41 27.35 -42.68
C ALA A 8 -25.27 27.86 -41.77
N ALA A 9 -24.05 27.47 -42.13
CA ALA A 9 -22.76 27.90 -41.58
C ALA A 9 -22.17 29.08 -42.41
N PRO A 10 -20.98 29.63 -42.08
CA PRO A 10 -20.67 31.07 -42.12
C PRO A 10 -19.89 31.51 -43.37
N PRO A 11 -19.56 32.81 -43.51
CA PRO A 11 -18.47 33.25 -44.39
C PRO A 11 -17.22 33.74 -43.64
N SER A 12 -16.12 33.62 -44.38
CA SER A 12 -14.71 33.71 -44.05
C SER A 12 -14.03 35.02 -44.51
N HIS A 13 -12.98 35.42 -43.77
CA HIS A 13 -11.74 36.12 -44.25
C HIS A 13 -11.84 37.59 -44.76
N PRO A 14 -10.70 38.29 -45.01
CA PRO A 14 -9.69 38.79 -44.06
C PRO A 14 -9.30 40.27 -44.34
N ALA A 15 -8.57 40.97 -43.45
CA ALA A 15 -7.89 42.22 -43.85
C ALA A 15 -6.68 42.56 -42.98
N ASN A 16 -5.51 42.52 -43.61
CA ASN A 16 -4.27 43.19 -43.22
C ASN A 16 -4.45 44.71 -43.21
N PHE A 17 -3.73 45.44 -42.35
CA PHE A 17 -2.95 46.61 -42.80
C PHE A 17 -1.85 46.99 -41.79
N SER A 18 -0.67 47.23 -42.32
CA SER A 18 0.58 47.61 -41.68
C SER A 18 0.67 49.13 -41.48
N ALA A 19 1.33 49.62 -40.43
CA ALA A 19 2.09 50.88 -40.46
C ALA A 19 2.91 51.08 -39.17
N ASN A 20 4.23 51.19 -39.34
CA ASN A 20 5.24 51.62 -38.36
C ASN A 20 5.15 53.14 -38.07
N ALA A 21 5.60 53.56 -36.88
CA ALA A 21 6.38 54.80 -36.72
C ALA A 21 7.11 54.82 -35.37
N ASP A 22 8.39 55.12 -35.44
CA ASP A 22 9.39 55.27 -34.37
C ASP A 22 8.97 56.21 -33.23
N LEU A 23 9.43 55.90 -32.01
CA LEU A 23 10.00 56.88 -31.09
C LEU A 23 11.11 56.23 -30.26
N THR A 24 12.33 56.72 -30.47
CA THR A 24 13.55 56.46 -29.71
C THR A 24 13.51 57.17 -28.35
N GLU A 25 13.75 56.46 -27.25
CA GLU A 25 14.20 56.99 -25.95
C GLU A 25 14.87 55.83 -25.17
N ASN A 26 16.19 55.72 -25.17
CA ASN A 26 17.17 56.36 -24.29
C ASN A 26 17.29 55.70 -22.89
N GLN A 27 18.43 55.02 -22.70
CA GLN A 27 19.20 54.81 -21.45
C GLN A 27 18.44 54.30 -20.21
N ASN A 28 18.65 53.02 -19.86
CA ASN A 28 19.03 52.71 -18.49
C ASN A 28 19.81 51.39 -18.41
N SER A 29 21.14 51.53 -18.33
CA SER A 29 22.06 50.50 -17.85
C SER A 29 22.01 50.50 -16.32
N ASP A 30 21.14 49.69 -15.75
CA ASP A 30 21.15 49.40 -14.32
C ASP A 30 21.04 47.89 -14.08
N ASN A 31 22.17 47.31 -13.68
CA ASN A 31 22.28 46.24 -12.68
C ASN A 31 21.26 45.09 -12.78
N ASN A 32 21.54 44.12 -13.65
CA ASN A 32 20.94 42.80 -13.47
C ASN A 32 21.69 42.07 -12.35
N VAL A 33 21.03 42.06 -11.20
CA VAL A 33 21.34 41.34 -9.97
C VAL A 33 21.67 39.90 -10.31
N GLY A 34 22.78 39.42 -9.74
CA GLY A 34 23.29 38.07 -9.94
C GLY A 34 22.20 37.03 -9.78
N GLU A 35 22.17 36.11 -10.75
CA GLU A 35 21.53 34.81 -10.64
C GLU A 35 21.97 34.16 -9.32
N THR A 36 21.14 34.31 -8.29
CA THR A 36 21.23 33.46 -7.10
C THR A 36 20.78 32.08 -7.54
N SER A 37 21.75 31.31 -8.05
CA SER A 37 21.67 29.86 -8.17
C SER A 37 21.19 29.33 -6.83
N ASP A 38 19.93 28.91 -6.81
CA ASP A 38 19.31 28.25 -5.69
C ASP A 38 20.20 27.08 -5.28
N LEU A 39 20.66 27.10 -4.04
CA LEU A 39 21.75 26.27 -3.54
C LEU A 39 21.23 24.84 -3.35
N ALA A 40 21.12 24.09 -4.44
CA ALA A 40 21.01 22.64 -4.39
C ALA A 40 22.33 22.10 -3.82
N ILE A 41 22.38 21.93 -2.50
CA ILE A 41 23.47 21.20 -1.84
C ILE A 41 23.53 19.82 -2.49
N PRO A 42 24.66 19.40 -3.11
CA PRO A 42 24.79 18.06 -3.62
C PRO A 42 24.92 17.11 -2.43
N VAL A 43 23.79 16.64 -1.92
CA VAL A 43 23.75 15.54 -0.94
C VAL A 43 24.32 14.32 -1.64
N SER A 44 25.58 14.02 -1.32
CA SER A 44 26.35 12.91 -1.86
C SER A 44 25.91 11.60 -1.20
N GLY A 45 24.61 11.31 -1.23
CA GLY A 45 24.00 10.11 -0.67
C GLY A 45 23.45 9.23 -1.79
N GLN A 46 23.47 7.92 -1.57
CA GLN A 46 22.94 6.95 -2.52
C GLN A 46 21.41 6.91 -2.47
N LEU A 47 20.81 6.62 -3.62
CA LEU A 47 19.38 6.36 -3.75
C LEU A 47 19.14 4.85 -3.59
N LEU A 48 18.46 4.45 -2.53
CA LEU A 48 18.20 3.04 -2.21
C LEU A 48 16.73 2.72 -2.41
N GLY A 49 16.39 1.82 -3.32
CA GLY A 49 15.02 1.39 -3.56
C GLY A 49 14.61 0.23 -2.66
N TYR A 50 13.38 0.23 -2.17
CA TYR A 50 12.80 -0.94 -1.51
C TYR A 50 11.44 -1.33 -2.13
N VAL A 51 11.31 -2.62 -2.45
CA VAL A 51 10.10 -3.23 -2.99
C VAL A 51 9.70 -4.43 -2.12
N ARG A 52 8.40 -4.61 -1.92
CA ARG A 52 7.84 -5.80 -1.28
C ARG A 52 6.88 -6.50 -2.23
N VAL A 53 7.10 -7.78 -2.47
CA VAL A 53 6.32 -8.58 -3.42
C VAL A 53 5.54 -9.64 -2.65
N SER A 54 4.20 -9.55 -2.67
CA SER A 54 3.39 -10.72 -2.30
C SER A 54 3.31 -11.67 -3.49
N ARG A 55 3.36 -12.99 -3.23
CA ARG A 55 3.34 -14.10 -4.23
C ARG A 55 2.23 -14.06 -5.31
N ALA A 56 1.38 -13.05 -5.35
CA ALA A 56 0.22 -12.93 -6.23
C ALA A 56 0.29 -11.75 -7.21
N ASP A 57 1.37 -10.96 -7.27
CA ASP A 57 1.39 -9.72 -8.05
C ASP A 57 2.24 -9.82 -9.32
N GLN A 58 1.62 -9.68 -10.50
CA GLN A 58 2.29 -9.53 -11.80
C GLN A 58 2.92 -8.13 -12.00
N ASN A 59 2.89 -7.28 -10.97
CA ASN A 59 3.24 -5.86 -11.05
C ASN A 59 4.65 -5.56 -10.47
N LEU A 60 5.54 -6.55 -10.57
CA LEU A 60 6.89 -6.55 -10.00
C LEU A 60 7.83 -5.69 -10.84
N ASP A 61 7.83 -5.94 -12.15
CA ASP A 61 8.63 -5.23 -13.13
C ASP A 61 8.31 -3.73 -13.10
N ARG A 62 7.02 -3.36 -13.11
CA ARG A 62 6.59 -1.96 -13.06
C ARG A 62 7.10 -1.19 -11.84
N GLN A 63 7.21 -1.84 -10.68
CA GLN A 63 7.71 -1.19 -9.46
C GLN A 63 9.23 -1.05 -9.47
N GLN A 64 9.93 -2.07 -9.97
CA GLN A 64 11.38 -2.02 -10.15
C GLN A 64 11.76 -0.98 -11.22
N ASP A 65 11.02 -0.93 -12.32
CA ASP A 65 11.18 0.05 -13.39
C ASP A 65 11.01 1.47 -12.85
N ALA A 66 9.95 1.73 -12.08
CA ALA A 66 9.73 3.05 -11.49
C ALA A 66 10.84 3.49 -10.53
N LEU A 67 11.43 2.55 -9.77
CA LEU A 67 12.56 2.85 -8.87
C LEU A 67 13.87 3.03 -9.63
N THR A 68 14.07 2.26 -10.70
CA THR A 68 15.23 2.37 -11.59
C THR A 68 15.20 3.70 -12.34
N GLU A 69 14.03 4.08 -12.87
CA GLU A 69 13.78 5.39 -13.52
C GLU A 69 13.96 6.56 -12.54
N ALA A 70 13.59 6.37 -11.27
CA ALA A 70 13.84 7.34 -10.21
C ALA A 70 15.33 7.45 -9.80
N GLY A 71 16.22 6.64 -10.37
CA GLY A 71 17.67 6.71 -10.15
C GLY A 71 18.18 5.90 -8.95
N CYS A 72 17.42 4.91 -8.48
CA CYS A 72 17.90 4.03 -7.39
C CYS A 72 19.18 3.30 -7.80
N SER A 73 20.25 3.48 -7.03
CA SER A 73 21.53 2.82 -7.22
C SER A 73 21.48 1.33 -6.86
N ARG A 74 20.64 0.97 -5.88
CA ARG A 74 20.43 -0.42 -5.46
C ARG A 74 18.99 -0.60 -5.02
N ILE A 75 18.37 -1.71 -5.43
CA ILE A 75 16.99 -2.06 -5.08
C ILE A 75 17.01 -3.32 -4.20
N PHE A 76 16.35 -3.26 -3.06
CA PHE A 76 16.15 -4.37 -2.13
C PHE A 76 14.72 -4.88 -2.27
N ALA A 77 14.56 -6.19 -2.47
CA ALA A 77 13.25 -6.80 -2.72
C ALA A 77 12.98 -7.94 -1.71
N ASP A 78 11.87 -7.84 -0.99
CA ASP A 78 11.34 -8.94 -0.17
C ASP A 78 10.30 -9.74 -0.96
N ASP A 79 10.69 -10.94 -1.42
CA ASP A 79 9.84 -11.84 -2.21
C ASP A 79 9.03 -12.81 -1.32
N GLY A 80 7.71 -12.79 -1.49
CA GLY A 80 6.80 -13.70 -0.83
C GLY A 80 6.63 -13.47 0.68
N VAL A 81 7.17 -12.37 1.21
CA VAL A 81 6.98 -11.97 2.60
C VAL A 81 5.62 -11.28 2.75
N SER A 82 4.66 -12.01 3.30
CA SER A 82 3.39 -11.42 3.75
C SER A 82 3.67 -10.35 4.80
N GLY A 83 2.96 -9.22 4.74
CA GLY A 83 3.04 -8.15 5.75
C GLY A 83 2.61 -8.55 7.17
N SER A 84 2.33 -9.84 7.40
CA SER A 84 2.11 -10.46 8.71
C SER A 84 3.38 -11.05 9.35
N LEU A 85 4.48 -11.22 8.59
CA LEU A 85 5.76 -11.64 9.17
C LEU A 85 6.50 -10.43 9.75
N SER A 86 7.05 -10.62 10.95
CA SER A 86 7.84 -9.63 11.68
C SER A 86 9.24 -9.45 11.11
N SER A 87 9.79 -10.47 10.44
CA SER A 87 11.11 -10.43 9.84
C SER A 87 11.01 -10.07 8.35
N ARG A 88 11.81 -9.08 7.95
CA ARG A 88 11.87 -8.52 6.59
C ARG A 88 13.33 -8.42 6.19
N PRO A 89 13.92 -9.53 5.75
CA PRO A 89 15.35 -9.63 5.58
C PRO A 89 15.92 -8.58 4.60
N ALA A 90 15.21 -8.25 3.51
CA ALA A 90 15.70 -7.25 2.57
C ALA A 90 15.56 -5.81 3.11
N LEU A 91 14.48 -5.50 3.85
CA LEU A 91 14.35 -4.22 4.54
C LEU A 91 15.45 -4.05 5.60
N ASP A 92 15.66 -5.09 6.41
CA ASP A 92 16.67 -5.08 7.48
C ASP A 92 18.08 -4.93 6.90
N GLU A 93 18.40 -5.63 5.79
CA GLU A 93 19.67 -5.48 5.07
C GLU A 93 19.85 -4.05 4.53
N MET A 94 18.81 -3.48 3.91
CA MET A 94 18.85 -2.10 3.41
C MET A 94 19.09 -1.11 4.55
N LEU A 95 18.43 -1.29 5.69
CA LEU A 95 18.60 -0.44 6.86
C LEU A 95 20.00 -0.56 7.44
N VAL A 96 20.66 -1.72 7.39
CA VAL A 96 22.07 -1.85 7.80
C VAL A 96 23.01 -1.18 6.78
N PHE A 97 22.69 -1.28 5.49
CA PHE A 97 23.48 -0.72 4.40
C PHE A 97 23.44 0.82 4.37
N ALA A 98 22.29 1.41 4.67
CA ALA A 98 22.04 2.85 4.55
C ALA A 98 22.91 3.70 5.48
N ARG A 99 23.46 4.79 4.93
CA ARG A 99 24.36 5.73 5.61
C ARG A 99 23.71 7.10 5.76
N PRO A 100 24.19 7.94 6.70
CA PRO A 100 23.77 9.33 6.79
C PRO A 100 23.92 10.05 5.44
N GLY A 101 22.86 10.71 4.98
CA GLY A 101 22.80 11.39 3.68
C GLY A 101 22.12 10.57 2.58
N ASP A 102 21.97 9.26 2.73
CA ASP A 102 21.27 8.42 1.77
C ASP A 102 19.77 8.72 1.76
N THR A 103 19.11 8.39 0.65
CA THR A 103 17.66 8.48 0.52
C THR A 103 17.09 7.13 0.14
N ILE A 104 16.16 6.64 0.97
CA ILE A 104 15.40 5.44 0.70
C ILE A 104 14.17 5.81 -0.13
N MET A 105 13.95 5.13 -1.23
CA MET A 105 12.81 5.30 -2.12
C MET A 105 11.90 4.08 -2.08
N ILE A 106 10.61 4.34 -1.94
CA ILE A 106 9.56 3.32 -2.01
C ILE A 106 8.47 3.74 -2.99
N SER A 107 7.84 2.74 -3.62
CA SER A 107 6.71 2.97 -4.52
C SER A 107 5.46 3.45 -3.78
N ALA A 108 5.14 2.82 -2.63
CA ALA A 108 3.94 3.10 -1.84
C ALA A 108 4.10 2.75 -0.35
N LEU A 109 3.32 3.43 0.51
CA LEU A 109 3.35 3.29 1.97
C LEU A 109 2.97 1.91 2.50
N ASP A 110 2.05 1.21 1.82
CA ASP A 110 1.57 -0.12 2.20
C ASP A 110 2.65 -1.22 2.07
N ARG A 111 3.79 -0.89 1.46
CA ARG A 111 4.94 -1.77 1.30
C ARG A 111 5.90 -1.73 2.51
N LEU A 112 5.94 -0.61 3.25
CA LEU A 112 6.82 -0.39 4.41
C LEU A 112 6.23 -0.85 5.75
N GLY A 113 4.92 -1.12 5.85
CA GLY A 113 4.29 -1.45 7.13
C GLY A 113 2.79 -1.73 7.01
N ARG A 114 2.27 -2.78 7.66
CA ARG A 114 0.82 -2.93 7.92
C ARG A 114 0.37 -2.14 9.17
N SER A 115 1.32 -1.59 9.91
CA SER A 115 1.12 -0.87 11.16
C SER A 115 1.63 0.55 10.97
N THR A 116 0.72 1.53 11.03
CA THR A 116 1.01 2.96 11.03
C THR A 116 2.08 3.30 12.06
N LYS A 117 1.99 2.70 13.26
CA LYS A 117 3.00 2.83 14.31
C LYS A 117 4.40 2.42 13.84
N ASN A 118 4.54 1.29 13.16
CA ASN A 118 5.84 0.82 12.69
C ASN A 118 6.43 1.75 11.62
N LEU A 119 5.57 2.34 10.77
CA LEU A 119 6.00 3.32 9.77
C LEU A 119 6.53 4.59 10.45
N LEU A 120 5.80 5.14 11.43
CA LEU A 120 6.23 6.34 12.14
C LEU A 120 7.54 6.10 12.91
N THR A 121 7.65 4.98 13.64
CA THR A 121 8.91 4.61 14.30
C THR A 121 10.06 4.48 13.30
N LEU A 122 9.85 3.84 12.16
CA LEU A 122 10.89 3.73 11.14
C LEU A 122 11.29 5.09 10.58
N VAL A 123 10.36 6.01 10.37
CA VAL A 123 10.66 7.35 9.88
C VAL A 123 11.45 8.16 10.91
N ASP A 124 11.10 8.03 12.19
CA ASP A 124 11.86 8.64 13.30
C ASP A 124 13.29 8.07 13.36
N ASP A 125 13.45 6.74 13.28
CA ASP A 125 14.75 6.07 13.25
C ASP A 125 15.61 6.54 12.06
N LEU A 126 15.01 6.65 10.87
CA LEU A 126 15.70 7.14 9.68
C LEU A 126 16.13 8.60 9.84
N ARG A 127 15.29 9.43 10.47
CA ARG A 127 15.60 10.83 10.75
C ARG A 127 16.78 10.97 11.71
N GLU A 128 16.80 10.21 12.80
CA GLU A 128 17.93 10.20 13.75
C GLU A 128 19.24 9.83 13.06
N ARG A 129 19.16 8.92 12.08
CA ARG A 129 20.29 8.50 11.23
C ARG A 129 20.61 9.44 10.08
N LYS A 130 19.87 10.54 9.91
CA LYS A 130 19.96 11.50 8.80
C LYS A 130 19.77 10.85 7.43
N ILE A 131 18.84 9.91 7.35
CA ILE A 131 18.43 9.23 6.11
C ILE A 131 17.04 9.76 5.73
N SER A 132 16.87 10.14 4.46
CA SER A 132 15.58 10.61 3.95
C SER A 132 14.74 9.45 3.42
N LEU A 133 13.42 9.54 3.55
CA LEU A 133 12.48 8.61 2.91
C LEU A 133 11.68 9.37 1.85
N LYS A 134 11.72 8.87 0.62
CA LYS A 134 10.92 9.35 -0.50
C LYS A 134 9.89 8.32 -0.91
N ILE A 135 8.67 8.79 -1.13
CA ILE A 135 7.52 7.95 -1.49
C ILE A 135 7.04 8.39 -2.87
N LEU A 136 7.29 7.57 -3.89
CA LEU A 136 7.10 7.93 -5.29
C LEU A 136 5.64 8.24 -5.63
N ASN A 137 4.69 7.41 -5.18
CA ASN A 137 3.27 7.59 -5.51
C ASN A 137 2.63 8.83 -4.88
N LEU A 138 3.18 9.33 -3.78
CA LEU A 138 2.66 10.49 -3.05
C LEU A 138 3.51 11.75 -3.26
N GLY A 139 4.69 11.63 -3.89
CA GLY A 139 5.63 12.73 -4.04
C GLY A 139 6.13 13.28 -2.69
N ILE A 140 6.13 12.47 -1.64
CA ILE A 140 6.51 12.89 -0.29
C ILE A 140 8.00 12.65 -0.08
N ASP A 141 8.70 13.65 0.46
CA ASP A 141 10.08 13.56 0.91
C ASP A 141 10.19 13.93 2.40
N THR A 142 10.47 12.94 3.24
CA THR A 142 10.62 13.12 4.69
C THR A 142 11.93 13.79 5.11
N GLY A 143 12.83 14.06 4.16
CA GLY A 143 13.97 14.94 4.36
C GLY A 143 13.57 16.40 4.63
N THR A 144 12.32 16.76 4.33
CA THR A 144 11.76 18.10 4.59
C THR A 144 10.76 18.08 5.75
N SER A 145 10.68 19.18 6.51
CA SER A 145 9.68 19.33 7.59
C SER A 145 8.24 19.24 7.06
N ALA A 146 8.00 19.73 5.84
CA ALA A 146 6.70 19.65 5.18
C ALA A 146 6.33 18.19 4.85
N GLY A 147 7.25 17.41 4.28
CA GLY A 147 7.01 16.00 3.99
C GLY A 147 6.78 15.16 5.24
N GLN A 148 7.45 15.47 6.35
CA GLN A 148 7.19 14.83 7.65
C GLN A 148 5.77 15.11 8.16
N LEU A 149 5.31 16.37 8.09
CA LEU A 149 3.95 16.73 8.47
C LEU A 149 2.92 15.98 7.61
N VAL A 150 3.10 16.01 6.29
CA VAL A 150 2.18 15.33 5.35
C VAL A 150 2.13 13.83 5.62
N LEU A 151 3.29 13.20 5.83
CA LEU A 151 3.36 11.78 6.18
C LEU A 151 2.58 11.48 7.47
N THR A 152 2.77 12.30 8.51
CA THR A 152 2.11 12.12 9.81
C THR A 152 0.58 12.24 9.67
N VAL A 153 0.11 13.21 8.88
CA VAL A 153 -1.33 13.39 8.62
C VAL A 153 -1.90 12.19 7.87
N ILE A 154 -1.24 11.71 6.81
CA ILE A 154 -1.69 10.55 6.04
C ILE A 154 -1.69 9.28 6.90
N ALA A 155 -0.65 9.11 7.72
CA ALA A 155 -0.54 8.01 8.67
C ALA A 155 -1.73 8.00 9.66
N ALA A 156 -2.06 9.16 10.23
CA ALA A 156 -3.20 9.30 11.14
C ALA A 156 -4.54 9.02 10.46
N LEU A 157 -4.73 9.51 9.22
CA LEU A 157 -5.92 9.24 8.43
C LEU A 157 -6.09 7.73 8.15
N ALA A 158 -5.02 7.05 7.73
CA ALA A 158 -5.05 5.61 7.47
C ALA A 158 -5.37 4.80 8.73
N GLU A 159 -4.89 5.23 9.90
CA GLU A 159 -5.22 4.59 11.19
C GLU A 159 -6.70 4.77 11.56
N MET A 160 -7.25 5.97 11.37
CA MET A 160 -8.67 6.26 11.58
C MET A 160 -9.56 5.40 10.67
N GLU A 161 -9.26 5.30 9.37
CA GLU A 161 -10.03 4.48 8.43
C GLU A 161 -10.02 3.00 8.83
N LYS A 162 -8.86 2.50 9.25
CA LYS A 162 -8.74 1.13 9.74
C LYS A 162 -9.59 0.90 11.00
N ALA A 163 -9.58 1.85 11.94
CA ALA A 163 -10.39 1.77 13.14
C ALA A 163 -11.89 1.72 12.81
N GLN A 164 -12.36 2.60 11.91
CA GLN A 164 -13.76 2.60 11.46
C GLN A 164 -14.16 1.29 10.76
N LEU A 165 -13.27 0.70 9.97
CA LEU A 165 -13.53 -0.58 9.30
C LEU A 165 -13.64 -1.73 10.31
N VAL A 166 -12.80 -1.74 11.35
CA VAL A 166 -12.88 -2.71 12.44
C VAL A 166 -14.18 -2.55 13.21
N GLU A 167 -14.55 -1.32 13.59
CA GLU A 167 -15.79 -1.00 14.29
C GLU A 167 -17.02 -1.50 13.51
N ARG A 168 -17.14 -1.12 12.23
CA ARG A 168 -18.22 -1.60 11.35
C ARG A 168 -18.29 -3.12 11.25
N THR A 169 -17.14 -3.78 11.24
CA THR A 169 -17.08 -5.26 11.20
C THR A 169 -17.62 -5.86 12.49
N LEU A 170 -17.24 -5.31 13.64
CA LEU A 170 -17.73 -5.75 14.95
C LEU A 170 -19.23 -5.53 15.10
N ASP A 171 -19.73 -4.37 14.69
CA ASP A 171 -21.17 -4.07 14.68
C ASP A 171 -21.94 -5.01 13.76
N GLY A 172 -21.42 -5.27 12.56
CA GLY A 172 -21.99 -6.23 11.62
C GLY A 172 -22.05 -7.65 12.19
N LEU A 173 -20.97 -8.08 12.87
CA LEU A 173 -20.92 -9.37 13.57
C LEU A 173 -21.90 -9.43 14.74
N ALA A 174 -22.03 -8.38 15.54
CA ALA A 174 -22.98 -8.29 16.64
C ALA A 174 -24.42 -8.37 16.13
N ALA A 175 -24.76 -7.58 15.10
CA ALA A 175 -26.07 -7.62 14.46
C ALA A 175 -26.38 -9.00 13.85
N ALA A 176 -25.40 -9.65 13.22
CA ALA A 176 -25.57 -11.00 12.68
C ALA A 176 -25.83 -12.04 13.80
N ARG A 177 -25.10 -11.95 14.92
CA ARG A 177 -25.32 -12.82 16.09
C ARG A 177 -26.71 -12.61 16.71
N ASN A 178 -27.15 -11.35 16.83
CA ASN A 178 -28.50 -11.02 17.34
C ASN A 178 -29.61 -11.58 16.42
N ARG A 179 -29.35 -11.69 15.12
CA ARG A 179 -30.23 -12.36 14.14
C ARG A 179 -30.08 -13.89 14.12
N GLY A 180 -29.34 -14.48 15.06
CA GLY A 180 -29.16 -15.92 15.19
C GLY A 180 -28.10 -16.54 14.28
N ARG A 181 -27.28 -15.76 13.55
CA ARG A 181 -26.14 -16.32 12.82
C ARG A 181 -25.05 -16.75 13.80
N VAL A 182 -24.78 -18.05 13.85
CA VAL A 182 -23.61 -18.62 14.53
C VAL A 182 -22.44 -18.59 13.55
N GLY A 183 -21.51 -17.64 13.75
CA GLY A 183 -20.28 -17.56 12.96
C GLY A 183 -19.30 -18.72 13.25
N GLY A 184 -18.19 -18.76 12.50
CA GLY A 184 -17.13 -19.76 12.67
C GLY A 184 -17.22 -20.95 11.71
N ARG A 185 -16.28 -21.90 11.84
CA ARG A 185 -16.22 -23.08 10.98
C ARG A 185 -17.41 -24.01 11.28
N PRO A 186 -18.19 -24.43 10.27
CA PRO A 186 -19.28 -25.39 10.48
C PRO A 186 -18.78 -26.66 11.17
N ALA A 187 -19.62 -27.25 12.02
CA ALA A 187 -19.31 -28.51 12.69
C ALA A 187 -19.05 -29.61 11.64
N SER A 188 -17.95 -30.34 11.78
CA SER A 188 -17.57 -31.41 10.83
C SER A 188 -18.48 -32.64 10.90
N LEU A 189 -19.30 -32.77 11.94
CA LEU A 189 -20.27 -33.86 12.11
C LEU A 189 -21.62 -33.28 12.50
N SER A 190 -22.68 -33.74 11.83
CA SER A 190 -24.06 -33.48 12.20
C SER A 190 -24.44 -34.15 13.52
N PRO A 191 -25.53 -33.73 14.18
CA PRO A 191 -26.02 -34.41 15.38
C PRO A 191 -26.28 -35.92 15.16
N ALA A 192 -26.83 -36.29 14.01
CA ALA A 192 -27.07 -37.69 13.64
C ALA A 192 -25.76 -38.47 13.47
N GLN A 193 -24.74 -37.86 12.83
CA GLN A 193 -23.42 -38.48 12.71
C GLN A 193 -22.74 -38.66 14.06
N LYS A 194 -22.90 -37.73 15.01
CA LYS A 194 -22.37 -37.89 16.38
C LYS A 194 -23.03 -39.07 17.10
N LEU A 195 -24.33 -39.27 16.92
CA LEU A 195 -25.04 -40.43 17.47
C LEU A 195 -24.52 -41.73 16.85
N GLU A 196 -24.31 -41.75 15.53
CA GLU A 196 -23.77 -42.92 14.84
C GLU A 196 -22.33 -43.23 15.28
N VAL A 197 -21.51 -42.20 15.56
CA VAL A 197 -20.18 -42.40 16.18
C VAL A 197 -20.30 -43.12 17.52
N THR A 198 -21.25 -42.74 18.37
CA THR A 198 -21.48 -43.41 19.67
C THR A 198 -21.90 -44.86 19.46
N ARG A 199 -22.86 -45.11 18.56
CA ARG A 199 -23.33 -46.46 18.23
C ARG A 199 -22.21 -47.36 17.70
N MET A 200 -21.38 -46.86 16.78
CA MET A 200 -20.25 -47.62 16.22
C MET A 200 -19.18 -47.91 17.27
N ARG A 201 -18.98 -47.03 18.27
CA ARG A 201 -18.08 -47.27 19.40
C ARG A 201 -18.61 -48.35 20.33
N GLU A 202 -19.90 -48.34 20.64
CA GLU A 202 -20.57 -49.39 21.43
C GLU A 202 -20.50 -50.74 20.73
N ALA A 203 -20.57 -50.75 19.40
CA ALA A 203 -20.34 -51.93 18.56
C ALA A 203 -18.85 -52.34 18.43
N GLY A 204 -17.94 -51.71 19.17
CA GLY A 204 -16.52 -52.08 19.25
C GLY A 204 -15.63 -51.58 18.11
N ARG A 205 -16.13 -50.73 17.19
CA ARG A 205 -15.31 -50.21 16.09
C ARG A 205 -14.24 -49.23 16.58
N THR A 206 -13.08 -49.26 15.93
CA THR A 206 -11.96 -48.37 16.25
C THR A 206 -12.23 -46.95 15.74
N THR A 207 -11.58 -45.96 16.35
CA THR A 207 -11.70 -44.57 15.91
C THR A 207 -11.20 -44.33 14.49
N GLY A 208 -10.28 -45.16 13.99
CA GLY A 208 -9.76 -45.10 12.63
C GLY A 208 -10.80 -45.53 11.60
N GLU A 209 -11.47 -46.66 11.86
CA GLU A 209 -12.53 -47.17 11.00
C GLU A 209 -13.73 -46.21 10.94
N ILE A 210 -14.16 -45.68 12.08
CA ILE A 210 -15.27 -44.72 12.16
C ILE A 210 -14.93 -43.44 11.38
N ALA A 211 -13.68 -42.96 11.50
CA ALA A 211 -13.20 -41.78 10.78
C ALA A 211 -13.21 -41.98 9.26
N ALA A 212 -12.76 -43.15 8.79
CA ALA A 212 -12.77 -43.51 7.39
C ALA A 212 -14.21 -43.58 6.82
N ILE A 213 -15.13 -44.21 7.56
CA ILE A 213 -16.54 -44.35 7.15
C ILE A 213 -17.24 -42.99 7.05
N LEU A 214 -16.97 -42.08 7.99
CA LEU A 214 -17.60 -40.77 8.04
C LEU A 214 -16.82 -39.68 7.27
N GLY A 215 -15.74 -40.06 6.58
CA GLY A 215 -14.94 -39.14 5.76
C GLY A 215 -14.34 -37.97 6.55
N CYS A 216 -13.95 -38.18 7.81
CA CYS A 216 -13.42 -37.12 8.66
C CYS A 216 -12.16 -37.56 9.41
N SER A 217 -11.45 -36.61 10.05
CA SER A 217 -10.23 -36.95 10.79
C SER A 217 -10.54 -37.77 12.06
N THR A 218 -9.62 -38.64 12.46
CA THR A 218 -9.69 -39.35 13.75
C THR A 218 -9.77 -38.38 14.94
N ARG A 219 -9.22 -37.17 14.82
CA ARG A 219 -9.33 -36.09 15.80
C ARG A 219 -10.77 -35.58 15.93
N THR A 220 -11.52 -35.52 14.83
CA THR A 220 -12.95 -35.17 14.83
C THR A 220 -13.75 -36.20 15.60
N ILE A 221 -13.49 -37.50 15.37
CA ILE A 221 -14.14 -38.60 16.10
C ILE A 221 -13.81 -38.55 17.58
N ARG A 222 -12.54 -38.37 17.97
CA ARG A 222 -12.11 -38.32 19.38
C ARG A 222 -12.77 -37.18 20.18
N ARG A 223 -13.12 -36.06 19.53
CA ARG A 223 -13.83 -34.94 20.18
C ARG A 223 -15.29 -35.24 20.52
N VAL A 224 -15.89 -36.29 19.96
CA VAL A 224 -17.22 -36.73 20.34
C VAL A 224 -17.12 -37.37 21.74
N PRO A 225 -17.81 -36.83 22.76
CA PRO A 225 -17.73 -37.33 24.12
C PRO A 225 -18.13 -38.81 24.19
N ARG A 226 -17.48 -39.56 25.08
CA ARG A 226 -17.96 -40.89 25.47
C ARG A 226 -19.03 -40.68 26.55
N ARG A 227 -20.17 -41.34 26.39
CA ARG A 227 -21.16 -41.43 27.47
C ARG A 227 -20.58 -42.23 28.63
#